data_AF-A0A969V6P0-F1
#
_entry.id   AF-A0A969V6P0-F1
#
_cell.length_a   1.000
_cell.length_b   1.000
_cell.length_c   1.000
_cell.angle_alpha   90.00
_cell.angle_beta   90.00
_cell.angle_gamma   90.00
#
_symmetry.space_group_name_H-M   'P 1'
#
loop_
_entity.id
_entity.type
_entity.pdbx_description
1 polymer ?
#
loop_
_entity_poly.entity_id
_entity_poly.type
_entity_poly.pdbx_seq_one_letter_code
_entity_poly.pdbx_strand_id
1 'polypeptide(L)'
;MATTNNQIRKNPLPLPASLARRNKPELNFVKLAASQTATRELQARILKPGPREPRIVSSAHGQMKHILLTYPAYANGEYSYKQVYEDLIRQLPATTQFTILSHPSVIGDLQAVLDLANACDRSTIVEAPEHLNFLVWAEDPYIVVQDVSIKPATVFLVEPYSFRRASDAAIAELVAEATHIQSIQSPLYFQGGNVLIGDDFVLIGADYPENTKNLIQQSGNIIVPEDTDTDTFVKHLYEKPLTQIVKSCT
;
A
#
# COMPACT_ATOMS: atom_id res chain seq x y z
N MET A 1 38.52 18.48 8.89
CA MET A 1 38.30 17.02 9.06
C MET A 1 37.08 16.65 8.22
N ALA A 2 37.29 15.93 7.14
CA ALA A 2 36.26 15.56 6.18
C ALA A 2 35.41 14.42 6.75
N THR A 3 34.10 14.61 6.79
CA THR A 3 33.11 13.58 7.17
C THR A 3 33.04 12.50 6.10
N THR A 4 33.22 11.28 6.55
CA THR A 4 33.21 10.03 5.78
C THR A 4 31.90 9.83 5.03
N ASN A 5 32.05 9.44 3.75
CA ASN A 5 31.01 8.95 2.84
C ASN A 5 30.06 7.98 3.54
N ASN A 6 28.81 8.39 3.73
CA ASN A 6 27.72 7.46 3.97
C ASN A 6 27.35 6.85 2.61
N GLN A 7 28.01 5.74 2.26
CA GLN A 7 27.65 4.96 1.08
C GLN A 7 26.21 4.50 1.24
N ILE A 8 25.30 5.07 0.44
CA ILE A 8 23.93 4.63 0.28
C ILE A 8 23.97 3.12 0.04
N ARG A 9 23.49 2.33 1.01
CA ARG A 9 23.39 0.87 0.88
C ARG A 9 22.52 0.56 -0.32
N LYS A 10 23.14 0.19 -1.44
CA LYS A 10 22.46 -0.47 -2.56
C LYS A 10 21.99 -1.82 -2.06
N ASN A 11 20.72 -1.96 -1.71
CA ASN A 11 20.10 -3.24 -1.46
C ASN A 11 18.96 -3.45 -2.47
N PRO A 12 19.15 -4.24 -3.54
CA PRO A 12 18.09 -4.62 -4.44
C PRO A 12 17.61 -6.00 -4.01
N LEU A 13 16.78 -6.11 -2.99
CA LEU A 13 16.13 -7.39 -2.74
C LEU A 13 14.81 -7.40 -3.51
N PRO A 14 14.71 -8.17 -4.61
CA PRO A 14 13.42 -8.43 -5.23
C PRO A 14 12.50 -9.11 -4.21
N LEU A 15 11.19 -8.99 -4.41
CA LEU A 15 10.23 -9.80 -3.67
C LEU A 15 10.64 -11.29 -3.75
N PRO A 16 10.41 -12.08 -2.70
CA PRO A 16 10.61 -13.53 -2.75
C PRO A 16 9.99 -14.12 -4.01
N ALA A 17 10.63 -15.10 -4.65
CA ALA A 17 10.15 -15.67 -5.92
C ALA A 17 8.73 -16.29 -5.81
N SER A 18 8.27 -16.61 -4.60
CA SER A 18 6.92 -17.05 -4.28
C SER A 18 5.87 -15.94 -4.29
N LEU A 19 6.27 -14.68 -4.17
CA LEU A 19 5.40 -13.50 -4.17
C LEU A 19 5.55 -12.76 -5.51
N ALA A 20 4.63 -13.02 -6.42
CA ALA A 20 4.50 -12.24 -7.64
C ALA A 20 3.59 -11.04 -7.38
N ARG A 21 4.03 -9.81 -7.71
CA ARG A 21 3.13 -8.64 -7.72
C ARG A 21 1.98 -8.94 -8.69
N ARG A 22 0.74 -8.95 -8.19
CA ARG A 22 -0.45 -9.24 -9.03
C ARG A 22 -0.61 -8.26 -10.18
N ASN A 23 -0.10 -7.03 -10.02
CA ASN A 23 -0.12 -5.97 -11.02
C ASN A 23 1.25 -5.28 -11.11
N LYS A 24 2.19 -5.87 -11.85
CA LYS A 24 3.23 -5.03 -12.45
C LYS A 24 2.59 -4.37 -13.66
N PRO A 25 2.36 -3.05 -13.67
CA PRO A 25 1.92 -2.38 -14.88
C PRO A 25 3.05 -2.45 -15.91
N GLU A 26 3.03 -3.46 -16.79
CA GLU A 26 3.63 -3.32 -18.12
C GLU A 26 2.65 -2.52 -18.96
N LEU A 27 2.69 -1.19 -18.82
CA LEU A 27 1.85 -0.28 -19.59
C LEU A 27 2.25 -0.34 -21.07
N ASN A 28 1.60 -1.21 -21.84
CA ASN A 28 1.72 -1.27 -23.29
C ASN A 28 0.40 -0.86 -23.95
N PHE A 29 0.22 0.46 -24.11
CA PHE A 29 -0.97 1.07 -24.70
C PHE A 29 -1.21 0.68 -26.16
N VAL A 30 -0.22 0.12 -26.87
CA VAL A 30 -0.35 -0.34 -28.26
C VAL A 30 -1.25 -1.57 -28.37
N LYS A 31 -1.34 -2.41 -27.32
CA LYS A 31 -2.22 -3.59 -27.30
C LYS A 31 -3.68 -3.27 -26.95
N LEU A 32 -3.96 -2.13 -26.31
CA LEU A 32 -5.32 -1.71 -25.92
C LEU A 32 -6.17 -1.21 -27.09
N ALA A 33 -5.54 -0.82 -28.21
CA ALA A 33 -6.24 -0.24 -29.36
C ALA A 33 -6.93 -1.27 -30.28
N ALA A 34 -6.68 -2.57 -30.14
CA ALA A 34 -7.09 -3.57 -31.14
C ALA A 34 -7.89 -4.76 -30.53
N SER A 35 -9.21 -4.64 -30.37
CA SER A 35 -10.15 -5.78 -30.53
C SER A 35 -11.62 -5.36 -30.34
N GLN A 36 -12.52 -5.85 -31.20
CA GLN A 36 -13.88 -5.35 -31.42
C GLN A 36 -14.94 -5.87 -30.40
N THR A 37 -15.39 -4.92 -29.58
CA THR A 37 -16.77 -4.54 -29.20
C THR A 37 -17.82 -5.50 -28.62
N ALA A 38 -17.70 -6.83 -28.63
CA ALA A 38 -18.70 -7.69 -27.93
C ALA A 38 -18.08 -8.65 -26.90
N THR A 39 -16.84 -9.07 -27.11
CA THR A 39 -16.00 -9.71 -26.08
C THR A 39 -15.43 -8.66 -25.11
N ARG A 40 -15.46 -7.37 -25.50
CA ARG A 40 -14.84 -6.23 -24.81
C ARG A 40 -15.43 -5.94 -23.44
N GLU A 41 -16.73 -6.09 -23.20
CA GLU A 41 -17.30 -5.78 -21.88
C GLU A 41 -17.02 -6.89 -20.85
N LEU A 42 -17.07 -8.16 -21.26
CA LEU A 42 -16.76 -9.28 -20.37
C LEU A 42 -15.24 -9.41 -20.16
N GLN A 43 -14.42 -9.19 -21.20
CA GLN A 43 -12.97 -9.08 -21.07
C GLN A 43 -12.53 -7.82 -20.31
N ALA A 44 -13.15 -6.65 -20.50
CA ALA A 44 -12.83 -5.46 -19.69
C ALA A 44 -13.24 -5.60 -18.22
N ARG A 45 -14.24 -6.44 -17.91
CA ARG A 45 -14.59 -6.81 -16.53
C ARG A 45 -13.56 -7.76 -15.89
N ILE A 46 -12.85 -8.54 -16.70
CA ILE A 46 -11.83 -9.53 -16.28
C ILE A 46 -10.40 -8.94 -16.36
N LEU A 47 -10.16 -7.88 -17.15
CA LEU A 47 -8.83 -7.31 -17.46
C LEU A 47 -8.56 -5.91 -16.90
N LYS A 48 -9.42 -5.33 -16.07
CA LYS A 48 -9.08 -4.09 -15.34
C LYS A 48 -8.76 -4.42 -13.88
N PRO A 49 -7.49 -4.64 -13.52
CA PRO A 49 -7.14 -5.13 -12.20
C PRO A 49 -7.11 -4.02 -11.13
N GLY A 50 -8.05 -3.07 -11.17
CA GLY A 50 -8.14 -1.95 -10.25
C GLY A 50 -9.58 -1.41 -10.12
N PRO A 51 -9.80 -0.47 -9.19
CA PRO A 51 -11.13 -0.04 -8.79
C PRO A 51 -11.85 0.73 -9.91
N ARG A 52 -13.13 0.40 -10.14
CA ARG A 52 -13.98 1.05 -11.17
C ARG A 52 -14.50 2.40 -10.71
N GLU A 53 -14.94 2.46 -9.46
CA GLU A 53 -15.35 3.69 -8.77
C GLU A 53 -14.53 3.84 -7.48
N PRO A 54 -13.25 4.23 -7.59
CA PRO A 54 -12.39 4.47 -6.44
C PRO A 54 -12.88 5.67 -5.66
N ARG A 55 -12.97 5.46 -4.36
CA ARG A 55 -13.09 6.48 -3.32
C ARG A 55 -11.94 6.28 -2.35
N ILE A 56 -11.07 7.28 -2.22
CA ILE A 56 -10.04 7.23 -1.20
C ILE A 56 -10.73 7.33 0.17
N VAL A 57 -10.23 6.57 1.15
CA VAL A 57 -10.75 6.61 2.50
C VAL A 57 -10.23 7.87 3.19
N SER A 58 -11.14 8.68 3.75
CA SER A 58 -10.81 9.89 4.50
C SER A 58 -9.99 9.53 5.74
N SER A 59 -8.91 10.28 5.99
CA SER A 59 -8.07 10.14 7.18
C SER A 59 -8.62 10.98 8.35
N ALA A 60 -9.50 11.94 8.08
CA ALA A 60 -10.02 12.90 9.05
C ALA A 60 -11.47 12.63 9.48
N HIS A 61 -12.23 11.89 8.67
CA HIS A 61 -13.67 11.70 8.87
C HIS A 61 -14.08 10.23 8.79
N GLY A 62 -15.14 9.89 9.53
CA GLY A 62 -15.73 8.55 9.53
C GLY A 62 -15.34 7.69 10.73
N GLN A 63 -15.73 6.42 10.67
CA GLN A 63 -15.49 5.45 11.75
C GLN A 63 -14.26 4.59 11.42
N MET A 64 -13.39 4.37 12.40
CA MET A 64 -12.30 3.38 12.33
C MET A 64 -12.84 1.97 12.52
N LYS A 65 -13.42 1.39 11.46
CA LYS A 65 -14.02 0.05 11.49
C LYS A 65 -13.00 -1.08 11.39
N HIS A 66 -11.87 -0.84 10.74
CA HIS A 66 -10.84 -1.85 10.51
C HIS A 66 -9.47 -1.17 10.48
N ILE A 67 -8.51 -1.72 11.23
CA ILE A 67 -7.11 -1.26 11.26
C ILE A 67 -6.18 -2.39 10.84
N LEU A 68 -5.21 -2.06 9.99
CA LEU A 68 -4.10 -2.94 9.63
C LEU A 68 -2.87 -2.55 10.46
N LEU A 69 -2.28 -3.51 11.16
CA LEU A 69 -1.09 -3.34 11.99
C LEU A 69 0.02 -4.31 11.56
N THR A 70 1.26 -4.01 11.91
CA THR A 70 2.41 -4.91 11.76
C THR A 70 3.04 -5.19 13.13
N TYR A 71 3.15 -6.46 13.50
CA TYR A 71 3.76 -6.92 14.74
C TYR A 71 5.09 -7.65 14.44
N PRO A 72 6.20 -6.92 14.27
CA PRO A 72 7.46 -7.53 13.84
C PRO A 72 8.18 -8.25 14.98
N ALA A 73 8.98 -9.27 14.66
CA ALA A 73 9.69 -10.08 15.67
C ALA A 73 10.71 -9.29 16.51
N TYR A 74 11.28 -8.21 15.95
CA TYR A 74 12.20 -7.34 16.70
C TYR A 74 11.50 -6.51 17.78
N ALA A 75 10.17 -6.49 17.81
CA ALA A 75 9.37 -5.85 18.86
C ALA A 75 9.37 -6.64 20.18
N ASN A 76 10.19 -7.68 20.32
CA ASN A 76 10.36 -8.44 21.55
C ASN A 76 11.58 -7.93 22.36
N GLY A 77 11.43 -7.68 23.67
CA GLY A 77 12.52 -7.25 24.57
C GLY A 77 12.18 -6.08 25.52
N GLU A 78 13.21 -5.44 26.08
CA GLU A 78 13.12 -4.32 27.05
C GLU A 78 12.35 -3.09 26.50
N TYR A 79 12.31 -2.95 25.18
CA TYR A 79 11.52 -1.94 24.46
C TYR A 79 10.40 -2.57 23.65
N SER A 80 9.77 -3.63 24.18
CA SER A 80 8.69 -4.30 23.49
C SER A 80 7.50 -3.38 23.28
N TYR A 81 7.00 -3.31 22.05
CA TYR A 81 5.78 -2.58 21.73
C TYR A 81 4.52 -3.31 22.23
N LYS A 82 4.66 -4.47 22.88
CA LYS A 82 3.55 -5.29 23.38
C LYS A 82 2.53 -4.47 24.16
N GLN A 83 2.99 -3.71 25.15
CA GLN A 83 2.12 -2.88 25.99
C GLN A 83 1.43 -1.78 25.17
N VAL A 84 2.14 -1.20 24.20
CA VAL A 84 1.57 -0.19 23.29
C VAL A 84 0.46 -0.80 22.42
N TYR A 85 0.69 -1.99 21.87
CA TYR A 85 -0.34 -2.72 21.10
C TYR A 85 -1.54 -3.09 21.96
N GLU A 86 -1.30 -3.63 23.15
CA GLU A 86 -2.35 -3.98 24.11
C GLU A 86 -3.21 -2.76 24.45
N ASP A 87 -2.58 -1.65 24.83
CA ASP A 87 -3.27 -0.42 25.20
C ASP A 87 -4.00 0.22 24.01
N LEU A 88 -3.40 0.22 22.82
CA LEU A 88 -4.04 0.71 21.59
C LEU A 88 -5.31 -0.10 21.27
N ILE A 89 -5.20 -1.43 21.23
CA ILE A 89 -6.29 -2.34 20.87
C ILE A 89 -7.44 -2.26 21.89
N ARG A 90 -7.10 -2.10 23.17
CA ARG A 90 -8.07 -1.93 24.27
C ARG A 90 -8.82 -0.61 24.20
N GLN A 91 -8.15 0.48 23.82
CA GLN A 91 -8.76 1.82 23.76
C GLN A 91 -9.67 2.00 22.53
N LEU A 92 -9.47 1.22 21.48
CA LEU A 92 -10.32 1.26 20.29
C LEU A 92 -11.69 0.62 20.54
N PRO A 93 -12.76 1.12 19.90
CA PRO A 93 -14.09 0.55 20.03
C PRO A 93 -14.13 -0.96 19.79
N ALA A 94 -14.98 -1.68 20.51
CA ALA A 94 -15.15 -3.14 20.33
C ALA A 94 -15.61 -3.53 18.91
N THR A 95 -16.16 -2.57 18.15
CA THR A 95 -16.55 -2.74 16.74
C THR A 95 -15.37 -2.64 15.77
N THR A 96 -14.20 -2.17 16.21
CA THR A 96 -13.01 -2.06 15.38
C THR A 96 -12.38 -3.45 15.20
N GLN A 97 -12.28 -3.87 13.94
CA GLN A 97 -11.63 -5.10 13.50
C GLN A 97 -10.13 -4.86 13.27
N PHE A 98 -9.33 -5.91 13.37
CA PHE A 98 -7.89 -5.86 13.13
C PHE A 98 -7.46 -6.88 12.09
N THR A 99 -6.55 -6.47 11.21
CA THR A 99 -5.66 -7.38 10.49
C THR A 99 -4.26 -7.09 10.97
N ILE A 100 -3.53 -8.11 11.43
CA ILE A 100 -2.20 -7.93 12.02
C ILE A 100 -1.22 -8.85 11.31
N LEU A 101 -0.28 -8.27 10.58
CA LEU A 101 0.80 -9.03 9.96
C LEU A 101 1.89 -9.29 11.02
N SER A 102 2.27 -10.55 11.21
CA SER A 102 3.25 -10.95 12.24
C SER A 102 4.21 -12.02 11.74
N HIS A 103 5.34 -12.19 12.42
CA HIS A 103 6.23 -13.33 12.16
C HIS A 103 5.77 -14.55 12.98
N PRO A 104 5.88 -15.78 12.45
CA PRO A 104 5.57 -17.02 13.16
C PRO A 104 6.22 -17.09 14.55
N SER A 105 7.47 -16.65 14.68
CA SER A 105 8.22 -16.67 15.94
C SER A 105 7.60 -15.86 17.09
N VAL A 106 6.73 -14.89 16.80
CA VAL A 106 6.10 -14.02 17.82
C VAL A 106 4.57 -14.09 17.83
N ILE A 107 3.95 -15.03 17.12
CA ILE A 107 2.49 -15.21 17.13
C ILE A 107 1.98 -15.50 18.55
N GLY A 108 2.67 -16.32 19.34
CA GLY A 108 2.26 -16.61 20.71
C GLY A 108 2.24 -15.37 21.60
N ASP A 109 3.16 -14.43 21.37
CA ASP A 109 3.19 -13.16 22.09
C ASP A 109 2.06 -12.21 21.64
N LEU A 110 1.83 -12.11 20.33
CA LEU A 110 0.70 -11.38 19.77
C LEU A 110 -0.65 -11.93 20.24
N GLN A 111 -0.81 -13.24 20.31
CA GLN A 111 -2.04 -13.87 20.79
C GLN A 111 -2.32 -13.47 22.24
N ALA A 112 -1.29 -13.45 23.10
CA ALA A 112 -1.42 -12.98 24.47
C ALA A 112 -1.83 -11.49 24.55
N VAL A 113 -1.34 -10.64 23.65
CA VAL A 113 -1.80 -9.24 23.54
C VAL A 113 -3.30 -9.17 23.21
N LEU A 114 -3.73 -9.95 22.22
CA LEU A 114 -5.13 -9.97 21.80
C LEU A 114 -6.05 -10.51 22.90
N ASP A 115 -5.62 -11.53 23.63
CA ASP A 115 -6.36 -12.08 24.77
C ASP A 115 -6.52 -11.03 25.88
N LEU A 116 -5.44 -10.34 26.27
CA LEU A 116 -5.45 -9.29 27.29
C LEU A 116 -6.27 -8.05 26.90
N ALA A 117 -6.42 -7.81 25.59
CA ALA A 117 -7.24 -6.74 25.05
C ALA A 117 -8.67 -7.19 24.70
N ASN A 118 -9.02 -8.46 24.96
CA ASN A 118 -10.30 -9.09 24.60
C ASN A 118 -10.66 -8.83 23.11
N ALA A 119 -9.70 -9.07 22.23
CA ALA A 119 -9.76 -8.70 20.81
C ALA A 119 -9.59 -9.87 19.84
N CYS A 120 -9.49 -11.11 20.33
CA CYS A 120 -9.27 -12.29 19.49
C CYS A 120 -10.37 -12.48 18.44
N ASP A 121 -11.64 -12.36 18.84
CA ASP A 121 -12.80 -12.55 17.96
C ASP A 121 -12.94 -11.46 16.88
N ARG A 122 -12.17 -10.38 16.99
CA ARG A 122 -12.17 -9.24 16.07
C ARG A 122 -10.81 -9.00 15.42
N SER A 123 -9.95 -10.02 15.41
CA SER A 123 -8.61 -9.94 14.85
C SER A 123 -8.33 -11.07 13.88
N THR A 124 -7.65 -10.75 12.78
CA THR A 124 -7.10 -11.72 11.83
C THR A 124 -5.58 -11.58 11.82
N ILE A 125 -4.87 -12.65 12.16
CA ILE A 125 -3.41 -12.69 12.08
C ILE A 125 -3.02 -13.17 10.68
N VAL A 126 -2.16 -12.41 10.01
CA VAL A 126 -1.52 -12.78 8.75
C VAL A 126 -0.07 -13.11 9.05
N GLU A 127 0.39 -14.28 8.61
CA GLU A 127 1.77 -14.70 8.84
C GLU A 127 2.67 -14.22 7.69
N ALA A 128 3.76 -13.53 8.04
CA ALA A 128 4.83 -13.22 7.12
C ALA A 128 5.92 -14.32 7.15
N PRO A 129 6.67 -14.55 6.08
CA PRO A 129 7.85 -15.41 6.14
C PRO A 129 8.87 -14.91 7.17
N GLU A 130 9.46 -15.79 7.97
CA GLU A 130 10.38 -15.42 9.07
C GLU A 130 11.59 -14.59 8.60
N HIS A 131 12.02 -14.78 7.35
CA HIS A 131 13.15 -14.05 6.76
C HIS A 131 12.79 -12.62 6.30
N LEU A 132 11.51 -12.26 6.28
CA LEU A 132 11.03 -10.99 5.76
C LEU A 132 11.01 -9.94 6.87
N ASN A 133 11.98 -9.03 6.87
CA ASN A 133 12.04 -7.99 7.90
C ASN A 133 11.12 -6.80 7.55
N PHE A 134 10.03 -6.61 8.28
CA PHE A 134 9.14 -5.46 8.15
C PHE A 134 9.09 -4.65 9.44
N LEU A 135 8.81 -3.35 9.34
CA LEU A 135 8.73 -2.45 10.49
C LEU A 135 7.30 -2.31 11.02
N VAL A 136 7.16 -1.72 12.21
CA VAL A 136 5.86 -1.37 12.83
C VAL A 136 5.05 -0.32 12.03
N TRP A 137 5.65 0.29 11.03
CA TRP A 137 5.09 1.40 10.26
C TRP A 137 4.24 0.91 9.09
N ALA A 138 3.11 0.28 9.40
CA ALA A 138 2.14 -0.20 8.41
C ALA A 138 1.54 0.94 7.55
N GLU A 139 1.55 2.18 8.04
CA GLU A 139 0.90 3.33 7.39
C GLU A 139 1.58 3.80 6.09
N ASP A 140 2.90 3.69 5.98
CA ASP A 140 3.64 4.34 4.89
C ASP A 140 3.66 3.61 3.53
N PRO A 141 3.62 2.27 3.44
CA PRO A 141 3.81 1.60 2.15
C PRO A 141 2.64 1.74 1.18
N TYR A 142 1.51 2.31 1.59
CA TYR A 142 0.30 2.39 0.77
C TYR A 142 -0.66 3.48 1.24
N ILE A 143 -1.63 3.82 0.39
CA ILE A 143 -2.87 4.48 0.80
C ILE A 143 -4.07 3.53 0.60
N VAL A 144 -5.20 3.83 1.23
CA VAL A 144 -6.39 2.97 1.16
C VAL A 144 -7.44 3.56 0.21
N VAL A 145 -7.88 2.75 -0.75
CA VAL A 145 -8.94 3.09 -1.70
C VAL A 145 -10.05 2.04 -1.67
N GLN A 146 -11.30 2.47 -1.78
CA GLN A 146 -12.46 1.59 -1.90
C GLN A 146 -13.02 1.65 -3.31
N ASP A 147 -13.32 0.51 -3.92
CA ASP A 147 -14.20 0.45 -5.08
C ASP A 147 -15.66 0.40 -4.62
N VAL A 148 -16.36 1.53 -4.71
CA VAL A 148 -17.76 1.64 -4.28
C VAL A 148 -18.76 1.10 -5.31
N SER A 149 -18.28 0.70 -6.50
CA SER A 149 -19.13 0.07 -7.51
C SER A 149 -19.49 -1.39 -7.16
N ILE A 150 -18.75 -2.00 -6.22
CA ILE A 150 -18.94 -3.37 -5.74
C ILE A 150 -19.62 -3.31 -4.35
N LYS A 151 -20.50 -4.27 -4.05
CA LYS A 151 -21.19 -4.37 -2.75
C LYS A 151 -20.96 -5.76 -2.13
N PRO A 152 -20.31 -5.86 -0.94
CA PRO A 152 -19.67 -4.77 -0.19
C PRO A 152 -18.49 -4.17 -0.98
N ALA A 153 -18.12 -2.93 -0.66
CA ALA A 153 -17.03 -2.24 -1.35
C ALA A 153 -15.71 -3.02 -1.22
N THR A 154 -15.00 -3.18 -2.32
CA THR A 154 -13.68 -3.83 -2.31
C THR A 154 -12.62 -2.82 -1.86
N VAL A 155 -11.77 -3.22 -0.92
CA VAL A 155 -10.68 -2.37 -0.40
C VAL A 155 -9.40 -2.70 -1.15
N PHE A 156 -8.67 -1.65 -1.54
CA PHE A 156 -7.38 -1.70 -2.20
C PHE A 156 -6.33 -0.98 -1.36
N LEU A 157 -5.20 -1.63 -1.12
CA LEU A 157 -3.95 -1.00 -0.70
C LEU A 157 -3.23 -0.55 -1.98
N VAL A 158 -3.16 0.76 -2.18
CA VAL A 158 -2.50 1.36 -3.33
C VAL A 158 -1.07 1.67 -2.92
N GLU A 159 -0.14 0.87 -3.41
CA GLU A 159 1.30 1.03 -3.20
C GLU A 159 1.87 2.11 -4.13
N PRO A 160 2.91 2.85 -3.72
CA PRO A 160 3.66 3.69 -4.64
C PRO A 160 4.42 2.82 -5.64
N TYR A 161 4.95 3.44 -6.69
CA TYR A 161 5.73 2.74 -7.72
C TYR A 161 6.91 1.96 -7.11
N SER A 162 7.53 2.53 -6.09
CA SER A 162 8.51 1.83 -5.27
C SER A 162 8.49 2.36 -3.85
N PHE A 163 8.54 1.45 -2.88
CA PHE A 163 8.75 1.77 -1.48
C PHE A 163 10.01 1.05 -1.01
N ARG A 164 10.97 1.79 -0.45
CA ARG A 164 12.29 1.27 -0.08
C ARG A 164 12.54 1.47 1.41
N ARG A 165 11.89 0.64 2.22
CA ARG A 165 12.17 0.55 3.65
C ARG A 165 12.00 -0.89 4.10
N ALA A 166 13.09 -1.48 4.59
CA ALA A 166 13.17 -2.89 4.95
C ALA A 166 12.52 -3.76 3.84
N SER A 167 11.59 -4.63 4.21
CA SER A 167 10.72 -5.38 3.31
C SER A 167 9.25 -4.95 3.43
N ASP A 168 8.98 -3.72 3.87
CA ASP A 168 7.63 -3.20 4.08
C ASP A 168 6.79 -3.20 2.78
N ALA A 169 7.44 -3.14 1.61
CA ALA A 169 6.80 -3.25 0.31
C ALA A 169 6.15 -4.62 0.03
N ALA A 170 6.36 -5.64 0.88
CA ALA A 170 5.68 -6.92 0.77
C ALA A 170 4.39 -7.00 1.61
N ILE A 171 4.15 -6.03 2.52
CA ILE A 171 3.02 -6.06 3.45
C ILE A 171 1.69 -6.11 2.68
N ALA A 172 1.51 -5.26 1.68
CA ALA A 172 0.26 -5.18 0.93
C ALA A 172 -0.08 -6.49 0.21
N GLU A 173 0.91 -7.15 -0.39
CA GLU A 173 0.71 -8.43 -1.07
C GLU A 173 0.39 -9.56 -0.10
N LEU A 174 1.12 -9.66 1.02
CA LEU A 174 0.85 -10.66 2.06
C LEU A 174 -0.56 -10.53 2.63
N VAL A 175 -0.99 -9.30 2.90
CA VAL A 175 -2.35 -9.01 3.37
C VAL A 175 -3.39 -9.33 2.29
N ALA A 176 -3.11 -9.00 1.02
CA ALA A 176 -4.02 -9.28 -0.08
C ALA A 176 -4.13 -10.77 -0.43
N GLU A 177 -3.15 -11.59 -0.07
CA GLU A 177 -3.19 -13.05 -0.19
C GLU A 177 -4.03 -13.70 0.90
N ALA A 178 -3.90 -13.21 2.13
CA ALA A 178 -4.55 -13.81 3.29
C ALA A 178 -5.97 -13.27 3.57
N THR A 179 -6.40 -12.22 2.88
CA THR A 179 -7.66 -11.52 3.18
C THR A 179 -8.46 -11.15 1.93
N HIS A 180 -9.59 -10.47 2.13
CA HIS A 180 -10.42 -9.93 1.04
C HIS A 180 -9.91 -8.59 0.48
N ILE A 181 -8.90 -7.99 1.13
CA ILE A 181 -8.25 -6.76 0.68
C ILE A 181 -7.44 -7.07 -0.60
N GLN A 182 -7.34 -6.11 -1.51
CA GLN A 182 -6.56 -6.22 -2.74
C GLN A 182 -5.34 -5.28 -2.67
N SER A 183 -4.30 -5.57 -3.45
CA SER A 183 -3.13 -4.70 -3.63
C SER A 183 -3.03 -4.25 -5.10
N ILE A 184 -2.69 -2.98 -5.31
CA ILE A 184 -2.39 -2.42 -6.63
C ILE A 184 -1.25 -1.41 -6.51
N GLN A 185 -0.55 -1.18 -7.62
CA GLN A 185 0.57 -0.25 -7.66
C GLN A 185 0.23 1.01 -8.47
N SER A 186 0.59 2.16 -7.92
CA SER A 186 0.52 3.48 -8.54
C SER A 186 1.81 3.83 -9.28
N PRO A 187 1.77 4.64 -10.35
CA PRO A 187 2.98 5.20 -10.97
C PRO A 187 3.64 6.30 -10.12
N LEU A 188 2.98 6.77 -9.05
CA LEU A 188 3.50 7.81 -8.19
C LEU A 188 4.49 7.28 -7.15
N TYR A 189 5.45 8.12 -6.77
CA TYR A 189 6.20 7.95 -5.54
C TYR A 189 5.52 8.69 -4.39
N PHE A 190 5.22 8.03 -3.29
CA PHE A 190 4.71 8.64 -2.06
C PHE A 190 4.97 7.73 -0.86
N GLN A 191 4.72 8.25 0.34
CA GLN A 191 4.60 7.45 1.56
C GLN A 191 3.25 7.77 2.20
N GLY A 192 2.47 6.74 2.53
CA GLY A 192 1.11 6.87 3.04
C GLY A 192 0.99 7.77 4.27
N GLY A 193 1.92 7.68 5.22
CA GLY A 193 1.93 8.55 6.42
C GLY A 193 2.17 10.04 6.13
N ASN A 194 2.52 10.40 4.90
CA ASN A 194 2.65 11.78 4.42
C ASN A 194 1.56 12.15 3.39
N VAL A 195 0.45 11.41 3.40
CA VAL A 195 -0.75 11.70 2.60
C VAL A 195 -1.95 11.87 3.54
N LEU A 196 -2.44 13.10 3.65
CA LEU A 196 -3.67 13.40 4.38
C LEU A 196 -4.84 13.52 3.41
N ILE A 197 -5.87 12.72 3.62
CA ILE A 197 -7.07 12.72 2.77
C ILE A 197 -8.24 13.31 3.54
N GLY A 198 -8.77 14.43 3.05
CA GLY A 198 -10.08 14.96 3.42
C GLY A 198 -11.17 14.44 2.50
N ASP A 199 -12.39 14.98 2.65
CA ASP A 199 -13.53 14.54 1.83
C ASP A 199 -13.42 15.03 0.37
N ASP A 200 -12.83 16.22 0.17
CA ASP A 200 -12.71 16.90 -1.13
C ASP A 200 -11.28 17.38 -1.46
N PHE A 201 -10.31 17.09 -0.58
CA PHE A 201 -8.90 17.46 -0.79
C PHE A 201 -7.94 16.33 -0.43
N VAL A 202 -6.75 16.37 -1.01
CA VAL A 202 -5.61 15.55 -0.61
C VAL A 202 -4.40 16.46 -0.40
N LEU A 203 -3.80 16.39 0.78
CA LEU A 203 -2.49 16.98 1.04
C LEU A 203 -1.43 15.89 0.97
N ILE A 204 -0.36 16.17 0.24
CA ILE A 204 0.72 15.23 -0.02
C ILE A 204 2.05 15.98 0.11
N GLY A 205 3.08 15.29 0.60
CA GLY A 205 4.43 15.85 0.75
C GLY A 205 4.90 16.58 -0.52
N ALA A 206 5.39 17.81 -0.37
CA ALA A 206 5.71 18.69 -1.50
C ALA A 206 6.93 18.22 -2.32
N ASP A 207 7.74 17.33 -1.75
CA ASP A 207 8.90 16.71 -2.39
C ASP A 207 8.52 15.52 -3.28
N TYR A 208 7.32 14.95 -3.14
CA TYR A 208 6.93 13.75 -3.87
C TYR A 208 6.77 13.92 -5.40
N PRO A 209 6.31 15.07 -5.93
CA PRO A 209 6.40 15.34 -7.36
C PRO A 209 7.83 15.24 -7.90
N GLU A 210 8.79 15.87 -7.22
CA GLU A 210 10.20 15.83 -7.61
C GLU A 210 10.78 14.41 -7.49
N ASN A 211 10.40 13.65 -6.46
CA ASN A 211 10.79 12.25 -6.32
C ASN A 211 10.21 11.37 -7.45
N THR A 212 8.97 11.59 -7.87
CA THR A 212 8.38 10.92 -9.04
C THR A 212 9.12 11.28 -10.31
N LYS A 213 9.46 12.56 -10.53
CA LYS A 213 10.27 13.00 -11.68
C LYS A 213 11.61 12.28 -11.73
N ASN A 214 12.34 12.27 -10.62
CA ASN A 214 13.62 11.57 -10.50
C ASN A 214 13.49 10.08 -10.80
N LEU A 215 12.41 9.45 -10.33
CA LEU A 215 12.11 8.05 -10.61
C LEU A 215 11.89 7.80 -12.11
N ILE A 216 11.11 8.64 -12.79
CA ILE A 216 10.88 8.54 -14.24
C ILE A 216 12.21 8.60 -14.99
N GLN A 217 13.05 9.58 -14.66
CA GLN A 217 14.34 9.80 -15.30
C GLN A 217 15.34 8.66 -15.06
N GLN A 218 15.34 8.06 -13.87
CA GLN A 218 16.28 7.00 -13.50
C GLN A 218 15.86 5.61 -13.98
N SER A 219 14.55 5.33 -13.99
CA SER A 219 14.03 3.98 -14.25
C SER A 219 13.60 3.77 -15.70
N GLY A 220 13.21 4.82 -16.44
CA GLY A 220 12.74 4.73 -17.83
C GLY A 220 11.46 3.90 -18.05
N ASN A 221 10.87 3.36 -16.97
CA ASN A 221 9.74 2.43 -17.02
C ASN A 221 8.37 3.14 -17.00
N ILE A 222 8.36 4.45 -16.73
CA ILE A 222 7.18 5.29 -16.85
C ILE A 222 7.32 6.07 -18.15
N ILE A 223 6.47 5.75 -19.12
CA ILE A 223 6.50 6.38 -20.45
C ILE A 223 5.82 7.74 -20.35
N VAL A 224 6.60 8.80 -20.56
CA VAL A 224 6.08 10.16 -20.73
C VAL A 224 5.62 10.33 -22.17
N PRO A 225 4.40 10.85 -22.43
CA PRO A 225 3.92 11.15 -23.78
C PRO A 225 4.89 12.05 -24.55
N GLU A 226 5.13 11.77 -25.83
CA GLU A 226 6.11 12.51 -26.66
C GLU A 226 5.80 14.00 -26.80
N ASP A 227 4.53 14.39 -26.62
CA ASP A 227 4.03 15.76 -26.71
C ASP A 227 4.06 16.53 -25.39
N THR A 228 4.55 15.91 -24.31
CA THR A 228 4.53 16.48 -22.96
C THR A 228 5.91 16.39 -22.32
N ASP A 229 6.40 17.48 -21.72
CA ASP A 229 7.63 17.43 -20.92
C ASP A 229 7.38 16.73 -19.56
N THR A 230 8.45 16.20 -18.95
CA THR A 230 8.32 15.43 -17.70
C THR A 230 7.74 16.26 -16.54
N ASP A 231 8.05 17.56 -16.46
CA ASP A 231 7.54 18.41 -15.37
C ASP A 231 6.03 18.60 -15.48
N THR A 232 5.56 18.93 -16.69
CA THR A 232 4.12 19.04 -16.99
C THR A 232 3.41 17.71 -16.77
N PHE A 233 4.01 16.59 -17.20
CA PHE A 233 3.44 15.26 -16.99
C PHE A 233 3.30 14.91 -15.50
N VAL A 234 4.35 15.11 -14.70
CA VAL A 234 4.32 14.86 -13.26
C VAL A 234 3.31 15.78 -12.57
N LYS A 235 3.28 17.07 -12.91
CA LYS A 235 2.28 17.99 -12.36
C LYS A 235 0.85 17.49 -12.62
N HIS A 236 0.54 17.10 -13.85
CA HIS A 236 -0.77 16.54 -14.19
C HIS A 236 -1.09 15.23 -13.45
N LEU A 237 -0.08 14.41 -13.15
CA LEU A 237 -0.28 13.22 -12.34
C LEU A 237 -0.78 13.59 -10.93
N TYR A 238 -0.21 14.60 -10.28
CA TYR A 238 -0.60 15.02 -8.92
C TYR A 238 -1.81 15.97 -8.85
N GLU A 239 -2.13 16.68 -9.94
CA GLU A 239 -3.34 17.53 -10.02
C GLU A 239 -4.62 16.69 -10.21
N LYS A 240 -4.49 15.49 -10.78
CA LYS A 240 -5.60 14.55 -10.83
C LYS A 240 -5.88 14.05 -9.42
N PRO A 241 -7.16 13.97 -9.00
CA PRO A 241 -7.52 13.27 -7.78
C PRO A 241 -6.87 11.89 -7.76
N LEU A 242 -6.26 11.50 -6.64
CA LEU A 242 -5.61 10.19 -6.49
C LEU A 242 -6.55 9.03 -6.89
N THR A 243 -7.87 9.20 -6.73
CA THR A 243 -8.90 8.28 -7.25
C THR A 243 -8.80 8.08 -8.76
N GLN A 244 -8.58 9.15 -9.54
CA GLN A 244 -8.43 9.08 -10.99
C GLN A 244 -7.09 8.45 -11.40
N ILE A 245 -6.03 8.70 -10.65
CA ILE A 245 -4.72 8.05 -10.86
C ILE A 245 -4.86 6.55 -10.72
N VAL A 246 -5.55 6.12 -9.66
CA VAL A 246 -5.79 4.70 -9.39
C VAL A 246 -6.63 4.04 -10.50
N LYS A 247 -7.61 4.74 -11.09
CA LYS A 247 -8.30 4.24 -12.30
C LYS A 247 -7.38 4.06 -13.51
N SER A 248 -6.30 4.83 -13.60
CA SER A 248 -5.35 4.80 -14.71
C SER A 248 -4.21 3.80 -14.54
N CYS A 249 -4.09 3.16 -13.37
CA CYS A 249 -3.11 2.10 -13.09
C CYS A 249 -3.51 0.73 -13.68
N THR A 250 -4.63 0.67 -14.41
CA THR A 250 -5.20 -0.53 -15.06
C THR A 250 -5.16 -0.41 -16.57
#